data_AF-A0A2E4MCU1-F1
#
_entry.id   AF-A0A2E4MCU1-F1
#
_cell.length_a   1.000
_cell.length_b   1.000
_cell.length_c   1.000
_cell.angle_alpha   90.00
_cell.angle_beta   90.00
_cell.angle_gamma   90.00
#
_symmetry.space_group_name_H-M   'P 1'
#
loop_
_entity.id
_entity.type
_entity.pdbx_description
1 polymer ?
#
loop_
_entity_poly.entity_id
_entity_poly.type
_entity_poly.pdbx_seq_one_letter_code
_entity_poly.pdbx_strand_id
1 'polypeptide(L)'
;MMKKIDFKCFSLALIIILFNNCTTTGYKKMSIEDPETLLSIQDSLLIKRPSNQSIIDALVNAHINVAEKYINKGNNASAAEHFKSASELNSFNNVSKYGLLISEGRLLVSKGNKNGIWDAIEKFSKASTLYPGNGEPFYLMAISYTKLGDTDFDLILESYEKALALELNDKQRSEAEKKYEKAKERKKKLESFWK
;
A
#
# COMPACT_ATOMS: atom_id res chain seq x y z
N MET A 1 57.34 10.31 25.41
CA MET A 1 57.41 8.92 24.92
C MET A 1 56.13 8.64 24.12
N MET A 2 56.18 8.81 22.79
CA MET A 2 55.01 8.65 21.90
C MET A 2 54.65 7.17 21.78
N LYS A 3 53.42 6.80 22.20
CA LYS A 3 52.86 5.48 21.93
C LYS A 3 52.68 5.33 20.42
N LYS A 4 53.38 4.37 19.82
CA LYS A 4 53.11 3.93 18.44
C LYS A 4 51.67 3.44 18.39
N ILE A 5 50.80 4.21 17.74
CA ILE A 5 49.44 3.78 17.41
C ILE A 5 49.58 2.68 16.37
N ASP A 6 49.11 1.47 16.71
CA ASP A 6 49.26 0.28 15.89
C ASP A 6 48.33 0.37 14.66
N PHE A 7 48.86 0.94 13.57
CA PHE A 7 48.14 1.27 12.33
C PHE A 7 47.46 0.05 11.68
N LYS A 8 47.91 -1.17 11.99
CA LYS A 8 47.30 -2.42 11.52
C LYS A 8 45.91 -2.67 12.07
N CYS A 9 45.63 -2.33 13.34
CA CYS A 9 44.29 -2.49 13.92
C CYS A 9 43.29 -1.50 13.31
N PHE A 10 43.74 -0.29 12.98
CA PHE A 10 42.90 0.73 12.36
C PHE A 10 42.55 0.39 10.90
N SER A 11 43.53 -0.16 10.16
CA SER A 11 43.34 -0.70 8.80
C SER A 11 42.34 -1.87 8.77
N LEU A 12 42.42 -2.80 9.74
CA LEU A 12 41.50 -3.94 9.80
C LEU A 12 40.06 -3.51 10.16
N ALA A 13 39.91 -2.53 11.06
CA ALA A 13 38.60 -1.99 11.44
C ALA A 13 37.92 -1.25 10.27
N LEU A 14 38.69 -0.49 9.46
CA LEU A 14 38.15 0.19 8.27
C LEU A 14 37.66 -0.81 7.21
N ILE A 15 38.37 -1.92 7.04
CA ILE A 15 38.01 -2.98 6.08
C ILE A 15 36.71 -3.71 6.51
N ILE A 16 36.51 -3.97 7.80
CA ILE A 16 35.28 -4.59 8.33
C ILE A 16 34.05 -3.67 8.13
N ILE A 17 34.22 -2.35 8.25
CA ILE A 17 33.15 -1.38 7.99
C ILE A 17 32.81 -1.33 6.50
N LEU A 18 33.79 -1.42 5.61
CA LEU A 18 33.57 -1.43 4.16
C LEU A 18 32.90 -2.72 3.67
N PHE A 19 33.22 -3.89 4.24
CA PHE A 19 32.58 -5.16 3.86
C PHE A 19 31.13 -5.30 4.33
N ASN A 20 30.78 -4.75 5.51
CA ASN A 20 29.40 -4.76 5.98
C ASN A 20 28.49 -3.88 5.10
N ASN A 21 28.99 -2.75 4.61
CA ASN A 21 28.25 -1.84 3.74
C ASN A 21 28.03 -2.38 2.32
N CYS A 22 28.88 -3.29 1.83
CA CYS A 22 28.69 -3.91 0.50
C CYS A 22 27.51 -4.89 0.43
N THR A 23 27.20 -5.60 1.53
CA THR A 23 26.09 -6.58 1.52
C THR A 23 24.72 -5.93 1.76
N THR A 24 24.66 -4.91 2.60
CA THR A 24 23.45 -4.11 2.89
C THR A 24 22.97 -3.34 1.66
N THR A 25 23.89 -2.77 0.88
CA THR A 25 23.56 -2.08 -0.37
C THR A 25 23.08 -3.05 -1.46
N GLY A 26 23.57 -4.28 -1.46
CA GLY A 26 23.16 -5.34 -2.39
C GLY A 26 21.69 -5.73 -2.27
N TYR A 27 21.21 -6.07 -1.06
CA TYR A 27 19.81 -6.49 -0.88
C TYR A 27 18.81 -5.36 -1.12
N LYS A 28 19.15 -4.13 -0.72
CA LYS A 28 18.32 -2.97 -1.04
C LYS A 28 18.17 -2.80 -2.56
N LYS A 29 19.25 -2.90 -3.33
CA LYS A 29 19.19 -2.84 -4.80
C LYS A 29 18.35 -3.97 -5.38
N MET A 30 18.57 -5.20 -4.88
CA MET A 30 17.84 -6.39 -5.31
C MET A 30 16.34 -6.28 -5.05
N SER A 31 15.92 -5.70 -3.92
CA SER A 31 14.50 -5.47 -3.61
C SER A 31 13.76 -4.60 -4.62
N ILE A 32 14.48 -3.83 -5.45
CA ILE A 32 13.91 -2.95 -6.47
C ILE A 32 14.01 -3.62 -7.85
N GLU A 33 15.18 -4.12 -8.20
CA GLU A 33 15.47 -4.64 -9.54
C GLU A 33 14.95 -6.08 -9.76
N ASP A 34 15.05 -6.93 -8.73
CA ASP A 34 14.66 -8.34 -8.79
C ASP A 34 14.10 -8.81 -7.43
N PRO A 35 12.94 -8.28 -7.02
CA PRO A 35 12.37 -8.59 -5.71
C PRO A 35 11.97 -10.05 -5.57
N GLU A 36 11.52 -10.71 -6.64
CA GLU A 36 11.12 -12.12 -6.62
C GLU A 36 12.29 -13.03 -6.23
N THR A 37 13.48 -12.81 -6.80
CA THR A 37 14.66 -13.59 -6.40
C THR A 37 15.06 -13.31 -4.96
N LEU A 38 14.94 -12.07 -4.47
CA LEU A 38 15.22 -11.77 -3.06
C LEU A 38 14.25 -12.51 -2.13
N LEU A 39 12.96 -12.54 -2.47
CA LEU A 39 11.95 -13.27 -1.70
C LEU A 39 12.17 -14.79 -1.73
N SER A 40 12.69 -15.34 -2.83
CA SER A 40 13.00 -16.77 -2.93
C SER A 40 14.05 -17.25 -1.92
N ILE A 41 14.88 -16.34 -1.38
CA ILE A 41 15.90 -16.64 -0.37
C ILE A 41 15.54 -16.10 1.02
N GLN A 42 14.32 -15.59 1.22
CA GLN A 42 13.88 -14.92 2.45
C GLN A 42 14.13 -15.76 3.71
N ASP A 43 13.68 -17.02 3.73
CA ASP A 43 13.76 -17.86 4.92
C ASP A 43 15.22 -18.09 5.35
N SER A 44 16.11 -18.32 4.38
CA SER A 44 17.55 -18.47 4.62
C SER A 44 18.16 -17.20 5.21
N LEU A 45 17.76 -16.03 4.70
CA LEU A 45 18.21 -14.74 5.21
C LEU A 45 17.74 -14.49 6.65
N LEU A 46 16.48 -14.79 6.95
CA LEU A 46 15.89 -14.61 8.28
C LEU A 46 16.46 -15.62 9.29
N ILE A 47 16.75 -16.86 8.89
CA ILE A 47 17.44 -17.84 9.77
C ILE A 47 18.84 -17.36 10.11
N LYS A 48 19.61 -16.87 9.12
CA LYS A 48 21.01 -16.47 9.32
C LYS A 48 21.14 -15.13 10.05
N ARG A 49 20.16 -14.23 9.89
CA ARG A 49 20.22 -12.83 10.36
C ARG A 49 18.83 -12.33 10.82
N PRO A 50 18.22 -12.95 11.86
CA PRO A 50 16.80 -12.79 12.20
C PRO A 50 16.35 -11.39 12.59
N SER A 51 17.26 -10.54 13.06
CA SER A 51 16.95 -9.18 13.51
C SER A 51 17.74 -8.11 12.75
N ASN A 52 18.27 -8.45 11.57
CA ASN A 52 18.98 -7.49 10.76
C ASN A 52 17.98 -6.56 10.05
N GLN A 53 17.85 -5.34 10.59
CA GLN A 53 16.86 -4.38 10.09
C GLN A 53 17.03 -4.06 8.61
N SER A 54 18.26 -3.98 8.10
CA SER A 54 18.50 -3.72 6.68
C SER A 54 17.99 -4.84 5.78
N ILE A 55 18.04 -6.10 6.23
CA ILE A 55 17.50 -7.24 5.49
C ILE A 55 15.98 -7.22 5.57
N ILE A 56 15.43 -6.98 6.77
CA ILE A 56 13.98 -6.85 6.97
C ILE A 56 13.42 -5.74 6.06
N ASP A 57 14.04 -4.57 6.04
CA ASP A 57 13.61 -3.45 5.19
C ASP A 57 13.69 -3.80 3.70
N ALA A 58 14.73 -4.53 3.26
CA ALA A 58 14.84 -4.98 1.88
C ALA A 58 13.75 -5.99 1.52
N LEU A 59 13.42 -6.94 2.41
CA LEU A 59 12.34 -7.91 2.21
C LEU A 59 10.97 -7.24 2.20
N VAL A 60 10.73 -6.28 3.10
CA VAL A 60 9.52 -5.44 3.12
C VAL A 60 9.34 -4.73 1.78
N ASN A 61 10.40 -4.06 1.29
CA ASN A 61 10.36 -3.38 -0.01
C ASN A 61 10.13 -4.36 -1.17
N ALA A 62 10.73 -5.55 -1.13
CA ALA A 62 10.53 -6.55 -2.17
C ALA A 62 9.08 -7.03 -2.22
N HIS A 63 8.48 -7.32 -1.07
CA HIS A 63 7.06 -7.65 -0.98
C HIS A 63 6.16 -6.53 -1.50
N ILE A 64 6.43 -5.27 -1.13
CA ILE A 64 5.68 -4.10 -1.63
C ILE A 64 5.77 -4.01 -3.16
N ASN A 65 6.97 -4.11 -3.73
CA ASN A 65 7.17 -4.03 -5.18
C ASN A 65 6.46 -5.16 -5.93
N VAL A 66 6.47 -6.39 -5.39
CA VAL A 66 5.72 -7.52 -5.99
C VAL A 66 4.21 -7.30 -5.86
N ALA A 67 3.73 -6.77 -4.73
CA ALA A 67 2.32 -6.44 -4.54
C ALA A 67 1.85 -5.39 -5.56
N GLU A 68 2.64 -4.35 -5.81
CA GLU A 68 2.35 -3.33 -6.83
C GLU A 68 2.29 -3.92 -8.25
N LYS A 69 3.19 -4.85 -8.59
CA LYS A 69 3.10 -5.60 -9.87
C LYS A 69 1.77 -6.36 -9.97
N TYR A 70 1.27 -6.94 -8.89
CA TYR A 70 -0.04 -7.62 -8.88
C TYR A 70 -1.22 -6.66 -8.96
N ILE A 71 -1.14 -5.48 -8.31
CA ILE A 71 -2.14 -4.42 -8.45
C ILE A 71 -2.26 -3.97 -9.90
N ASN A 72 -1.15 -3.78 -10.60
CA ASN A 72 -1.13 -3.42 -12.02
C ASN A 72 -1.76 -4.50 -12.92
N LYS A 73 -1.72 -5.77 -12.50
CA LYS A 73 -2.40 -6.90 -13.17
C LYS A 73 -3.87 -7.06 -12.73
N GLY A 74 -4.37 -6.23 -11.82
CA GLY A 74 -5.70 -6.35 -11.24
C GLY A 74 -5.88 -7.51 -10.24
N ASN A 75 -4.81 -8.19 -9.86
CA ASN A 75 -4.85 -9.31 -8.93
C ASN A 75 -4.71 -8.82 -7.48
N ASN A 76 -5.83 -8.35 -6.92
CA ASN A 76 -5.86 -7.86 -5.54
C ASN A 76 -5.62 -8.97 -4.49
N ALA A 77 -5.83 -10.25 -4.83
CA ALA A 77 -5.61 -11.36 -3.91
C ALA A 77 -4.12 -11.54 -3.61
N SER A 78 -3.31 -11.72 -4.66
CA SER A 78 -1.86 -11.83 -4.50
C SER A 78 -1.24 -10.54 -3.98
N ALA A 79 -1.77 -9.36 -4.37
CA ALA A 79 -1.31 -8.11 -3.78
C ALA A 79 -1.53 -8.05 -2.26
N ALA A 80 -2.70 -8.46 -1.77
CA ALA A 80 -3.00 -8.51 -0.34
C ALA A 80 -2.06 -9.49 0.40
N GLU A 81 -1.76 -10.65 -0.18
CA GLU A 81 -0.82 -11.61 0.41
C GLU A 81 0.57 -11.01 0.60
N HIS A 82 1.13 -10.37 -0.43
CA HIS A 82 2.45 -9.75 -0.32
C HIS A 82 2.46 -8.55 0.65
N PHE A 83 1.44 -7.70 0.64
CA PHE A 83 1.34 -6.60 1.62
C PHE A 83 1.17 -7.10 3.06
N LYS A 84 0.49 -8.23 3.25
CA LYS A 84 0.38 -8.90 4.55
C LYS A 84 1.74 -9.37 5.03
N SER A 85 2.50 -10.11 4.21
CA SER A 85 3.86 -10.54 4.55
C SER A 85 4.79 -9.36 4.86
N ALA A 86 4.73 -8.28 4.09
CA ALA A 86 5.47 -7.05 4.39
C ALA A 86 5.10 -6.45 5.77
N SER A 87 3.80 -6.45 6.11
CA SER A 87 3.32 -5.93 7.39
C SER A 87 3.64 -6.84 8.59
N GLU A 88 3.76 -8.16 8.36
CA GLU A 88 4.22 -9.13 9.36
C GLU A 88 5.72 -8.98 9.64
N LEU A 89 6.52 -8.69 8.61
CA LEU A 89 7.95 -8.39 8.75
C LEU A 89 8.20 -7.05 9.46
N ASN A 90 7.40 -6.02 9.14
CA ASN A 90 7.48 -4.72 9.80
C ASN A 90 6.09 -4.11 10.00
N SER A 91 5.57 -4.28 11.21
CA SER A 91 4.25 -3.79 11.61
C SER A 91 4.16 -2.27 11.75
N PHE A 92 5.21 -1.49 11.48
CA PHE A 92 5.19 -0.03 11.48
C PHE A 92 5.27 0.56 10.06
N ASN A 93 5.42 -0.28 9.03
CA ASN A 93 5.47 0.20 7.65
C ASN A 93 4.05 0.62 7.19
N ASN A 94 3.85 1.94 6.99
CA ASN A 94 2.55 2.46 6.59
C ASN A 94 2.20 2.11 5.13
N VAL A 95 3.19 1.94 4.24
CA VAL A 95 2.96 1.56 2.84
C VAL A 95 2.34 0.17 2.75
N SER A 96 2.91 -0.81 3.46
CA SER A 96 2.38 -2.18 3.46
C SER A 96 1.00 -2.27 4.10
N LYS A 97 0.78 -1.57 5.22
CA LYS A 97 -0.56 -1.51 5.86
C LYS A 97 -1.60 -0.90 4.95
N TYR A 98 -1.27 0.22 4.30
CA TYR A 98 -2.16 0.88 3.36
C TYR A 98 -2.48 -0.04 2.18
N GLY A 99 -1.45 -0.62 1.55
CA GLY A 99 -1.62 -1.54 0.44
C GLY A 99 -2.47 -2.76 0.80
N LEU A 100 -2.30 -3.32 2.00
CA LEU A 100 -3.11 -4.42 2.51
C LEU A 100 -4.58 -4.01 2.63
N LEU A 101 -4.87 -2.89 3.31
CA LEU A 101 -6.23 -2.38 3.50
C LEU A 101 -6.93 -2.10 2.17
N ILE A 102 -6.24 -1.47 1.21
CA ILE A 102 -6.76 -1.19 -0.12
C ILE A 102 -7.05 -2.49 -0.88
N SER A 103 -6.12 -3.44 -0.87
CA SER A 103 -6.26 -4.70 -1.62
C SER A 103 -7.38 -5.57 -1.06
N GLU A 104 -7.46 -5.71 0.27
CA GLU A 104 -8.54 -6.42 0.95
C GLU A 104 -9.91 -5.76 0.71
N GLY A 105 -9.99 -4.43 0.81
CA GLY A 105 -11.20 -3.69 0.51
C GLY A 105 -11.68 -3.91 -0.93
N ARG A 106 -10.77 -3.87 -1.91
CA ARG A 106 -11.09 -4.16 -3.32
C ARG A 106 -11.60 -5.59 -3.52
N LEU A 107 -11.03 -6.59 -2.85
CA LEU A 107 -11.51 -7.98 -2.87
C LEU A 107 -12.92 -8.13 -2.28
N LEU A 108 -13.18 -7.43 -1.18
CA LEU A 108 -14.49 -7.43 -0.54
C LEU A 108 -15.55 -6.81 -1.46
N VAL A 109 -15.23 -5.68 -2.09
CA VAL A 109 -16.09 -5.04 -3.10
C VAL A 109 -16.33 -5.93 -4.31
N SER A 110 -15.31 -6.66 -4.78
CA SER A 110 -15.46 -7.56 -5.94
C SER A 110 -16.35 -8.76 -5.65
N LYS A 111 -16.39 -9.26 -4.41
CA LYS A 111 -17.32 -10.32 -3.98
C LYS A 111 -18.79 -9.84 -3.99
N GLY A 112 -19.03 -8.54 -3.84
CA GLY A 112 -20.32 -7.90 -4.11
C GLY A 112 -21.44 -8.15 -3.08
N ASN A 113 -21.19 -8.88 -1.99
CA ASN A 113 -22.18 -9.00 -0.91
C ASN A 113 -22.18 -7.73 -0.04
N LYS A 114 -23.36 -7.33 0.46
CA LYS A 114 -23.53 -6.04 1.16
C LYS A 114 -22.63 -5.90 2.40
N ASN A 115 -22.53 -6.93 3.24
CA ASN A 115 -21.70 -6.89 4.43
C ASN A 115 -20.22 -6.72 4.08
N GLY A 116 -19.75 -7.45 3.07
CA GLY A 116 -18.39 -7.29 2.56
C GLY A 116 -18.12 -5.89 2.03
N ILE A 117 -19.09 -5.25 1.36
CA ILE A 117 -18.89 -3.86 0.90
C ILE A 117 -18.81 -2.89 2.10
N TRP A 118 -19.56 -3.11 3.18
CA TRP A 118 -19.40 -2.35 4.42
C TRP A 118 -18.02 -2.58 5.07
N ASP A 119 -17.56 -3.83 5.14
CA ASP A 119 -16.21 -4.16 5.62
C ASP A 119 -15.14 -3.46 4.76
N ALA A 120 -15.35 -3.37 3.44
CA ALA A 120 -14.45 -2.66 2.54
C ALA A 120 -14.39 -1.16 2.84
N ILE A 121 -15.54 -0.52 3.08
CA ILE A 121 -15.61 0.89 3.46
C ILE A 121 -14.84 1.14 4.76
N GLU A 122 -14.95 0.24 5.74
CA GLU A 122 -14.15 0.33 6.97
C GLU A 122 -12.63 0.25 6.68
N LYS A 123 -12.23 -0.68 5.81
CA LYS A 123 -10.82 -0.82 5.39
C LYS A 123 -10.31 0.43 4.69
N PHE A 124 -11.08 1.01 3.77
CA PHE A 124 -10.71 2.27 3.10
C PHE A 124 -10.66 3.45 4.07
N SER A 125 -11.60 3.53 5.02
CA SER A 125 -11.56 4.54 6.08
C SER A 125 -10.27 4.43 6.91
N LYS A 126 -9.87 3.23 7.33
CA LYS A 126 -8.58 2.99 7.99
C LYS A 126 -7.39 3.35 7.11
N ALA A 127 -7.45 3.09 5.80
CA ALA A 127 -6.39 3.47 4.88
C ALA A 127 -6.23 5.01 4.78
N SER A 128 -7.34 5.75 4.84
CA SER A 128 -7.33 7.21 4.81
C SER A 128 -6.63 7.85 6.03
N THR A 129 -6.58 7.18 7.17
CA THR A 129 -5.87 7.69 8.35
C THR A 129 -4.35 7.54 8.24
N LEU A 130 -3.87 6.59 7.43
CA LEU A 130 -2.43 6.38 7.17
C LEU A 130 -1.85 7.45 6.24
N TYR A 131 -2.64 7.92 5.26
CA TYR A 131 -2.26 8.97 4.32
C TYR A 131 -3.39 9.98 4.13
N PRO A 132 -3.55 10.96 5.04
CA PRO A 132 -4.67 11.91 5.02
C PRO A 132 -4.77 12.80 3.78
N GLY A 133 -3.65 13.00 3.06
CA GLY A 133 -3.61 13.75 1.81
C GLY A 133 -4.04 12.97 0.57
N ASN A 134 -4.19 11.65 0.68
CA ASN A 134 -4.50 10.78 -0.45
C ASN A 134 -6.02 10.61 -0.62
N GLY A 135 -6.52 10.93 -1.81
CA GLY A 135 -7.93 10.83 -2.17
C GLY A 135 -8.40 9.43 -2.57
N GLU A 136 -7.48 8.49 -2.87
CA GLU A 136 -7.84 7.14 -3.33
C GLU A 136 -8.80 6.40 -2.37
N PRO A 137 -8.60 6.41 -1.03
CA PRO A 137 -9.51 5.73 -0.13
C PRO A 137 -10.94 6.26 -0.21
N PHE A 138 -11.11 7.59 -0.30
CA PHE A 138 -12.44 8.21 -0.42
C PHE A 138 -13.08 7.93 -1.78
N TYR A 139 -12.29 7.88 -2.85
CA TYR A 139 -12.76 7.45 -4.18
C TYR A 139 -13.31 6.01 -4.13
N LEU A 140 -12.59 5.10 -3.46
CA LEU A 140 -13.02 3.70 -3.30
C LEU A 140 -14.25 3.58 -2.38
N MET A 141 -14.37 4.42 -1.33
CA MET A 141 -15.58 4.52 -0.51
C MET A 141 -16.77 4.96 -1.35
N ALA A 142 -16.63 6.00 -2.18
CA ALA A 142 -17.71 6.48 -3.05
C ALA A 142 -18.21 5.37 -4.02
N ILE A 143 -17.27 4.62 -4.62
CA ILE A 143 -17.60 3.46 -5.45
C ILE A 143 -18.35 2.38 -4.64
N SER A 144 -17.96 2.17 -3.38
CA SER A 144 -18.55 1.17 -2.51
C SER A 144 -19.97 1.53 -2.09
N TYR A 145 -20.20 2.79 -1.68
CA TYR A 145 -21.55 3.31 -1.41
C TYR A 145 -22.46 3.19 -2.63
N THR A 146 -21.97 3.58 -3.81
CA THR A 146 -22.68 3.40 -5.09
C THR A 146 -23.11 1.94 -5.31
N LYS A 147 -22.25 0.97 -4.95
CA LYS A 147 -22.56 -0.47 -5.08
C LYS A 147 -23.56 -0.98 -4.04
N LEU A 148 -23.60 -0.41 -2.84
CA LEU A 148 -24.58 -0.77 -1.81
C LEU A 148 -26.00 -0.35 -2.19
N GLY A 149 -26.12 0.78 -2.89
CA GLY A 149 -27.36 1.28 -3.47
C GLY A 149 -27.19 2.69 -4.01
N ASP A 150 -27.89 2.97 -5.10
CA ASP A 150 -27.89 4.29 -5.76
C ASP A 150 -29.02 5.19 -5.22
N THR A 151 -29.28 5.16 -3.91
CA THR A 151 -30.35 5.95 -3.28
C THR A 151 -29.87 6.79 -2.11
N ASP A 152 -28.80 6.36 -1.44
CA ASP A 152 -28.15 7.15 -0.40
C ASP A 152 -27.09 8.06 -1.04
N PHE A 153 -27.58 9.09 -1.73
CA PHE A 153 -26.72 9.96 -2.53
C PHE A 153 -25.78 10.83 -1.70
N ASP A 154 -26.11 11.11 -0.44
CA ASP A 154 -25.30 12.02 0.39
C ASP A 154 -23.95 11.38 0.68
N LEU A 155 -23.91 10.12 1.13
CA LEU A 155 -22.65 9.39 1.36
C LEU A 155 -21.81 9.22 0.08
N ILE A 156 -22.47 9.00 -1.06
CA ILE A 156 -21.80 8.85 -2.37
C ILE A 156 -21.15 10.18 -2.78
N LEU A 157 -21.91 11.27 -2.73
CA LEU A 157 -21.46 12.59 -3.19
C LEU A 157 -20.38 13.15 -2.27
N GLU A 158 -20.56 13.10 -0.95
CA GLU A 158 -19.57 13.54 0.04
C GLU A 158 -18.24 12.78 -0.13
N SER A 159 -18.30 11.48 -0.38
CA SER A 159 -17.09 10.67 -0.59
C SER A 159 -16.35 11.07 -1.87
N TYR A 160 -17.07 11.35 -2.98
CA TYR A 160 -16.44 11.85 -4.21
C TYR A 160 -15.87 13.25 -4.02
N GLU A 161 -16.59 14.16 -3.37
CA GLU A 161 -16.12 15.53 -3.07
C GLU A 161 -14.83 15.50 -2.27
N LYS A 162 -14.78 14.67 -1.22
CA LYS A 162 -13.58 14.49 -0.42
C LYS A 162 -12.42 13.89 -1.21
N ALA A 163 -12.69 12.92 -2.08
CA ALA A 163 -11.66 12.35 -2.96
C ALA A 163 -11.08 13.41 -3.92
N LEU A 164 -11.94 14.22 -4.54
CA LEU A 164 -11.56 15.24 -5.51
C LEU A 164 -10.82 16.43 -4.89
N ALA A 165 -11.09 16.72 -3.61
CA ALA A 165 -10.37 17.72 -2.83
C ALA A 165 -8.95 17.29 -2.40
N LEU A 166 -8.59 16.02 -2.59
CA LEU A 166 -7.32 15.42 -2.19
C LEU A 166 -6.47 14.98 -3.40
N GLU A 167 -5.30 14.41 -3.13
CA GLU A 167 -4.41 13.90 -4.17
C GLU A 167 -4.99 12.65 -4.83
N LEU A 168 -5.11 12.69 -6.16
CA LEU A 168 -5.53 11.59 -7.01
C LEU A 168 -4.64 11.60 -8.26
N ASN A 169 -4.33 10.43 -8.81
CA ASN A 169 -3.76 10.38 -10.15
C ASN A 169 -4.80 10.80 -11.21
N ASP A 170 -4.34 11.21 -12.39
CA ASP A 170 -5.19 11.76 -13.44
C ASP A 170 -6.35 10.84 -13.83
N LYS A 171 -6.08 9.53 -13.90
CA LYS A 171 -7.11 8.53 -14.20
C LYS A 171 -8.18 8.48 -13.13
N GLN A 172 -7.78 8.39 -11.86
CA GLN A 172 -8.72 8.36 -10.73
C GLN A 172 -9.53 9.65 -10.63
N ARG A 173 -8.88 10.82 -10.83
CA ARG A 173 -9.56 12.12 -10.82
C ARG A 173 -10.62 12.19 -11.91
N SER A 174 -10.26 11.85 -13.15
CA SER A 174 -11.20 11.84 -14.27
C SER A 174 -12.37 10.86 -14.05
N GLU A 175 -12.09 9.66 -13.53
CA GLU A 175 -13.13 8.68 -13.20
C GLU A 175 -14.03 9.15 -12.06
N ALA A 176 -13.48 9.80 -11.03
CA ALA A 176 -14.21 10.35 -9.89
C ALA A 176 -15.13 11.49 -10.33
N GLU A 177 -14.65 12.45 -11.11
CA GLU A 177 -15.46 13.56 -11.67
C GLU A 177 -16.64 13.02 -12.46
N LYS A 178 -16.39 12.09 -13.39
CA LYS A 178 -17.45 11.48 -14.21
C LYS A 178 -18.51 10.79 -13.36
N LYS A 179 -18.10 10.02 -12.35
CA LYS A 179 -19.03 9.28 -11.48
C LYS A 179 -19.78 10.21 -10.53
N TYR A 180 -19.13 11.26 -10.06
CA TYR A 180 -19.73 12.31 -9.24
C TYR A 180 -20.84 13.05 -9.98
N GLU A 181 -20.58 13.51 -11.22
CA GLU A 181 -21.62 14.16 -12.05
C GLU A 181 -22.80 13.22 -12.29
N LYS A 182 -22.53 11.95 -12.63
CA LYS A 182 -23.57 10.94 -12.80
C LYS A 182 -24.40 10.73 -11.52
N ALA A 183 -23.78 10.73 -10.34
CA ALA A 183 -24.49 10.61 -9.08
C ALA A 183 -25.39 11.82 -8.82
N LYS A 184 -24.91 13.06 -9.09
CA LYS A 184 -25.72 14.28 -8.97
C LYS A 184 -26.93 14.28 -9.90
N GLU A 185 -26.75 13.90 -11.16
CA GLU A 185 -27.84 13.79 -12.13
C GLU A 185 -28.91 12.79 -11.68
N ARG A 186 -28.50 11.64 -11.16
CA ARG A 186 -29.42 10.61 -10.65
C ARG A 186 -30.16 11.08 -9.40
N LYS A 187 -29.49 11.76 -8.47
CA LYS A 187 -30.14 12.39 -7.30
C LYS A 187 -31.23 13.34 -7.74
N LYS A 188 -30.90 14.29 -8.64
CA LYS A 188 -31.85 15.27 -9.19
C LYS A 188 -33.05 14.60 -9.88
N LYS A 189 -32.80 13.54 -10.67
CA LYS A 189 -33.86 12.80 -11.35
C LYS A 189 -34.80 12.12 -10.36
N LEU A 190 -34.25 11.47 -9.32
CA LEU A 190 -35.04 10.83 -8.27
C LEU A 190 -35.90 11.87 -7.52
N GLU A 191 -35.30 12.98 -7.09
CA GLU A 191 -36.03 14.07 -6.41
C GLU A 191 -37.13 14.67 -7.28
N SER A 192 -36.90 14.82 -8.58
CA SER A 192 -37.92 15.34 -9.52
C SER A 192 -39.07 14.37 -9.78
N PHE A 193 -38.85 13.06 -9.62
CA PHE A 193 -39.91 12.05 -9.78
C PHE A 193 -40.91 12.06 -8.62
N TRP A 194 -40.46 12.45 -7.42
CA TRP A 194 -41.28 12.50 -6.20
C TRP A 194 -41.82 13.91 -5.89
N LYS A 195 -41.64 14.88 -6.80
CA LYS A 195 -42.30 16.19 -6.76
C LYS A 195 -43.62 16.14 -7.51
#